data_AF-A0A5C2LHB9-F1
#
_entry.id   AF-A0A5C2LHB9-F1
#
_cell.length_a   1.000
_cell.length_b   1.000
_cell.length_c   1.000
_cell.angle_alpha   90.00
_cell.angle_beta   90.00
_cell.angle_gamma   90.00
#
_symmetry.space_group_name_H-M   'P 1'
#
loop_
_entity.id
_entity.type
_entity.pdbx_description
1 polymer ?
#
loop_
_entity_poly.entity_id
_entity_poly.type
_entity_poly.pdbx_seq_one_letter_code
_entity_poly.pdbx_strand_id
1 'polypeptide(L)'
;MQGRRMSSTKICSGREITPVFFGTALGNFGVDHMLDGPVEWAPAPMPRNTDTREVTATEEKFTGFVFKIQANMDPKHRDRVAFMRVVSGKYEKGYEAASGAYRQGDVVISDALTFMAGDRSHVEEAYPGDIIGLHNHGTIQIGDTFTRAR
;
A
#
# COMPACT_ATOMS: atom_id res chain seq x y z
N MET A 1 -32.68 -5.94 -23.75
CA MET A 1 -32.27 -4.80 -22.91
C MET A 1 -30.81 -4.48 -23.23
N GLN A 2 -30.56 -3.51 -24.11
CA GLN A 2 -29.19 -3.06 -24.41
C GLN A 2 -28.54 -2.53 -23.12
N GLY A 3 -27.63 -3.30 -22.54
CA GLY A 3 -26.75 -2.82 -21.47
C GLY A 3 -25.86 -1.72 -22.04
N ARG A 4 -25.99 -0.49 -21.51
CA ARG A 4 -24.99 0.56 -21.74
C ARG A 4 -23.63 -0.03 -21.36
N ARG A 5 -22.71 -0.12 -22.33
CA ARG A 5 -21.29 -0.38 -22.04
C ARG A 5 -20.86 0.66 -21.01
N MET A 6 -20.55 0.22 -19.79
CA MET A 6 -20.01 1.10 -18.76
C MET A 6 -18.64 1.57 -19.23
N SER A 7 -18.42 2.88 -19.25
CA SER A 7 -17.11 3.45 -19.59
C SER A 7 -16.23 3.40 -18.34
N SER A 8 -15.09 2.71 -18.43
CA SER A 8 -14.12 2.54 -17.33
C SER A 8 -13.73 3.87 -16.68
N THR A 9 -13.63 4.94 -17.47
CA THR A 9 -13.29 6.29 -16.98
C THR A 9 -14.28 6.84 -15.94
N LYS A 10 -15.56 6.46 -15.98
CA LYS A 10 -16.59 6.94 -15.04
C LYS A 10 -16.62 6.18 -13.72
N ILE A 11 -16.10 4.96 -13.72
CA ILE A 11 -16.01 4.12 -12.52
C ILE A 11 -14.76 4.52 -11.71
N CYS A 12 -13.63 4.74 -12.38
CA CYS A 12 -12.36 5.09 -11.74
C CYS A 12 -12.38 6.47 -11.03
N SER A 13 -13.18 7.43 -11.49
CA SER A 13 -13.27 8.76 -10.87
C SER A 13 -14.09 8.77 -9.57
N GLY A 14 -14.63 7.62 -9.15
CA GLY A 14 -15.17 7.37 -7.82
C GLY A 14 -16.43 8.15 -7.46
N ARG A 15 -17.09 8.82 -8.43
CA ARG A 15 -18.19 9.76 -8.11
C ARG A 15 -19.39 9.75 -9.05
N GLU A 16 -19.38 8.95 -10.14
CA GLU A 16 -20.49 8.98 -11.10
C GLU A 16 -21.32 7.70 -11.16
N ILE A 17 -20.69 6.52 -11.10
CA ILE A 17 -21.38 5.23 -11.30
C ILE A 17 -20.75 4.15 -10.41
N THR A 18 -21.58 3.46 -9.63
CA THR A 18 -21.18 2.28 -8.85
C THR A 18 -21.74 1.01 -9.52
N PRO A 19 -20.89 0.06 -9.95
CA PRO A 19 -21.37 -1.21 -10.49
C PRO A 19 -22.00 -2.04 -9.37
N VAL A 20 -23.22 -2.54 -9.59
CA VAL A 20 -23.95 -3.37 -8.63
C VAL A 20 -23.92 -4.82 -9.12
N PHE A 21 -23.39 -5.71 -8.29
CA PHE A 21 -23.35 -7.15 -8.53
C PHE A 21 -24.33 -7.86 -7.60
N PHE A 22 -25.04 -8.86 -8.12
CA PHE A 22 -25.92 -9.72 -7.33
C PHE A 22 -25.33 -11.12 -7.27
N GLY A 23 -25.28 -11.70 -6.07
CA GLY A 23 -24.70 -13.01 -5.84
C GLY A 23 -24.90 -13.48 -4.40
N THR A 24 -24.42 -14.68 -4.10
CA THR A 24 -24.36 -15.22 -2.75
C THR A 24 -22.94 -15.67 -2.45
N ALA A 25 -22.29 -15.01 -1.48
CA ALA A 25 -20.95 -15.38 -1.04
C ALA A 25 -20.91 -16.78 -0.41
N LEU A 26 -21.99 -17.19 0.29
CA LEU A 26 -22.06 -18.50 0.93
C LEU A 26 -22.19 -19.64 -0.08
N GLY A 27 -22.89 -19.39 -1.19
CA GLY A 27 -23.00 -20.35 -2.29
C GLY A 27 -21.90 -20.23 -3.34
N ASN A 28 -20.91 -19.37 -3.11
CA ASN A 28 -19.86 -19.00 -4.07
C ASN A 28 -20.41 -18.67 -5.48
N PHE A 29 -21.57 -18.04 -5.54
CA PHE A 29 -22.25 -17.72 -6.80
C PHE A 29 -22.19 -16.22 -7.06
N GLY A 30 -21.66 -15.83 -8.22
CA GLY A 30 -21.50 -14.44 -8.63
C GLY A 30 -20.27 -13.73 -8.02
N VAL A 31 -19.42 -14.46 -7.28
CA VAL A 31 -18.17 -13.94 -6.73
C VAL A 31 -17.15 -13.66 -7.84
N ASP A 32 -17.08 -14.53 -8.85
CA ASP A 32 -16.15 -14.36 -9.98
C ASP A 32 -16.39 -13.02 -10.71
N HIS A 33 -17.64 -12.72 -11.05
CA HIS A 33 -18.00 -11.44 -11.70
C HIS A 33 -17.70 -10.22 -10.82
N MET A 34 -17.83 -10.37 -9.50
CA MET A 34 -17.49 -9.33 -8.55
C MET A 34 -15.98 -9.13 -8.41
N LEU A 35 -15.17 -10.18 -8.64
CA LEU A 35 -13.70 -10.11 -8.64
C LEU A 35 -13.14 -9.61 -9.97
N ASP A 36 -13.75 -9.97 -11.10
CA ASP A 36 -13.33 -9.53 -12.43
C ASP A 36 -13.49 -8.02 -12.63
N GLY A 37 -14.57 -7.43 -12.10
CA GLY A 37 -14.85 -5.99 -12.24
C GLY A 37 -13.73 -5.09 -11.69
N PRO A 38 -13.29 -5.26 -10.44
CA PRO A 38 -12.15 -4.55 -9.88
C PRO A 38 -10.85 -4.79 -10.65
N VAL A 39 -10.59 -5.98 -11.18
CA VAL A 39 -9.36 -6.22 -11.96
C VAL A 39 -9.34 -5.37 -13.23
N GLU A 40 -10.50 -5.20 -13.89
CA GLU A 40 -10.61 -4.42 -15.13
C GLU A 40 -10.68 -2.90 -14.89
N TRP A 41 -11.34 -2.47 -13.82
CA TRP A 41 -11.67 -1.05 -13.60
C TRP A 41 -10.98 -0.41 -12.39
N ALA A 42 -10.27 -1.16 -11.55
CA ALA A 42 -9.59 -0.52 -10.42
C ALA A 42 -8.46 0.39 -10.94
N PRO A 43 -8.30 1.58 -10.34
CA PRO A 43 -7.20 2.44 -10.68
C PRO A 43 -5.88 1.78 -10.26
N ALA A 44 -4.90 1.88 -11.15
CA ALA A 44 -3.50 1.62 -10.82
C ALA A 44 -3.03 2.54 -9.67
N PRO A 45 -1.83 2.31 -9.09
CA PRO A 45 -1.28 3.15 -8.03
C PRO A 45 -1.36 4.64 -8.39
N MET A 46 -2.23 5.37 -7.68
CA MET A 46 -2.49 6.78 -7.95
C MET A 46 -1.40 7.66 -7.39
N PRO A 47 -1.12 8.81 -8.03
CA PRO A 47 -0.21 9.80 -7.47
C PRO A 47 -0.69 10.30 -6.11
N ARG A 48 0.26 10.69 -5.28
CA ARG A 48 -0.02 11.21 -3.94
C ARG A 48 0.50 12.64 -3.80
N ASN A 49 -0.39 13.54 -3.40
CA ASN A 49 -0.02 14.90 -3.05
C ASN A 49 0.76 14.90 -1.74
N THR A 50 1.91 15.56 -1.75
CA THR A 50 2.70 15.91 -0.56
C THR A 50 2.73 17.43 -0.41
N ASP A 51 3.23 17.93 0.72
CA ASP A 51 3.29 19.37 0.99
C ASP A 51 4.18 20.14 0.00
N THR A 52 5.09 19.46 -0.69
CA THR A 52 6.04 20.08 -1.62
C THR A 52 5.72 19.80 -3.08
N ARG A 53 5.31 18.57 -3.41
CA ARG A 53 5.06 18.14 -4.79
C ARG A 53 4.08 16.97 -4.87
N GLU A 54 3.51 16.77 -6.05
CA GLU A 54 2.84 15.50 -6.36
C GLU A 54 3.91 14.43 -6.61
N VAL A 55 3.78 13.29 -5.94
CA VAL A 55 4.65 12.12 -6.13
C VAL A 55 3.90 11.14 -7.01
N THR A 56 4.50 10.84 -8.17
CA THR A 56 3.93 9.91 -9.14
C THR A 56 4.48 8.50 -8.95
N ALA A 57 3.63 7.49 -9.16
CA ALA A 57 4.02 6.10 -8.99
C ALA A 57 5.11 5.63 -9.97
N THR A 58 5.34 6.39 -11.06
CA THR A 58 6.35 6.12 -12.09
C THR A 58 7.75 6.59 -11.72
N GLU A 59 7.94 7.28 -10.60
CA GLU A 59 9.27 7.71 -10.18
C GLU A 59 10.13 6.54 -9.72
N GLU A 60 11.41 6.53 -10.12
CA GLU A 60 12.36 5.49 -9.71
C GLU A 60 12.76 5.58 -8.24
N LYS A 61 12.65 6.77 -7.65
CA LYS A 61 13.04 6.99 -6.25
C LYS A 61 12.00 6.39 -5.33
N PHE A 62 12.46 5.58 -4.38
CA PHE A 62 11.62 5.00 -3.34
C PHE A 62 10.99 6.11 -2.49
N THR A 63 9.67 6.08 -2.40
CA THR A 63 8.90 6.87 -1.43
C THR A 63 7.77 6.03 -0.85
N GLY A 64 7.50 6.20 0.43
CA GLY A 64 6.40 5.54 1.10
C GLY A 64 5.98 6.30 2.35
N PHE A 65 4.76 6.05 2.82
CA PHE A 65 4.28 6.65 4.06
C PHE A 65 3.56 5.65 4.95
N VAL A 66 3.68 5.85 6.25
CA VAL A 66 3.07 5.00 7.27
C VAL A 66 1.65 5.46 7.51
N PHE A 67 0.68 4.56 7.33
CA PHE A 67 -0.75 4.89 7.52
C PHE A 67 -1.37 4.21 8.74
N LYS A 68 -0.76 3.12 9.22
CA LYS A 68 -1.26 2.36 10.36
C LYS A 68 -0.09 1.82 11.16
N ILE A 69 -0.21 1.83 12.48
CA ILE A 69 0.70 1.11 13.37
C ILE A 69 -0.14 0.15 14.20
N GLN A 70 0.21 -1.13 14.15
CA GLN A 70 -0.42 -2.16 14.97
C GLN A 70 0.58 -2.65 16.02
N ALA A 71 0.19 -2.56 17.28
CA ALA A 71 0.98 -3.04 18.40
C ALA A 71 0.53 -4.44 18.84
N ASN A 72 1.42 -5.16 19.51
CA ASN A 72 1.10 -6.40 20.22
C ASN A 72 0.67 -7.54 19.28
N MET A 73 1.41 -7.70 18.19
CA MET A 73 1.18 -8.76 17.20
C MET A 73 1.78 -10.11 17.61
N ASP A 74 2.68 -10.15 18.59
CA ASP A 74 3.16 -11.37 19.26
C ASP A 74 3.02 -11.15 20.78
N PRO A 75 2.39 -12.06 21.54
CA PRO A 75 2.32 -11.93 22.99
C PRO A 75 3.69 -11.97 23.69
N LYS A 76 4.72 -12.58 23.08
CA LYS A 76 6.05 -12.79 23.69
C LYS A 76 7.01 -11.63 23.45
N HIS A 77 6.88 -10.95 22.31
CA HIS A 77 7.69 -9.79 21.97
C HIS A 77 6.74 -8.60 21.81
N ARG A 78 6.97 -7.51 22.54
CA ARG A 78 6.18 -6.27 22.42
C ARG A 78 6.49 -5.54 21.10
N ASP A 79 6.28 -6.23 20.00
CA ASP A 79 6.58 -5.75 18.67
C ASP A 79 5.42 -4.92 18.17
N ARG A 80 5.78 -3.79 17.59
CA ARG A 80 4.88 -2.93 16.84
C ARG A 80 5.29 -3.02 15.38
N VAL A 81 4.31 -3.21 14.51
CA VAL A 81 4.53 -3.17 13.08
C VAL A 81 3.87 -1.92 12.53
N ALA A 82 4.68 -1.07 11.91
CA ALA A 82 4.23 0.08 11.15
C ALA A 82 3.95 -0.35 9.71
N PHE A 83 2.70 -0.24 9.28
CA PHE A 83 2.28 -0.50 7.92
C PHE A 83 2.55 0.75 7.08
N MET A 84 3.46 0.59 6.14
CA MET A 84 3.84 1.58 5.16
C MET A 84 3.29 1.19 3.79
N ARG A 85 2.72 2.17 3.10
CA ARG A 85 2.35 2.04 1.69
C ARG A 85 3.45 2.61 0.83
N VAL A 86 3.91 1.85 -0.16
CA VAL A 86 4.85 2.33 -1.17
C VAL A 86 4.10 3.18 -2.19
N VAL A 87 4.58 4.39 -2.44
CA VAL A 87 3.98 5.36 -3.37
C VAL A 87 4.74 5.39 -4.68
N SER A 88 6.07 5.34 -4.66
CA SER A 88 6.92 5.34 -5.85
C SER A 88 8.19 4.53 -5.62
N GLY A 89 8.86 4.17 -6.73
CA GLY A 89 10.11 3.44 -6.74
C GLY A 89 9.96 1.97 -6.34
N LYS A 90 11.11 1.33 -6.16
CA LYS A 90 11.23 -0.06 -5.76
C LYS A 90 11.90 -0.13 -4.39
N TYR A 91 11.33 -0.88 -3.46
CA TYR A 91 11.99 -1.27 -2.23
C TYR A 91 12.80 -2.55 -2.48
N GLU A 92 14.01 -2.61 -1.96
CA GLU A 92 14.85 -3.81 -1.96
C GLU A 92 15.36 -4.07 -0.54
N LYS A 93 15.46 -5.34 -0.13
CA LYS A 93 15.88 -5.70 1.23
C LYS A 93 17.28 -5.15 1.54
N GLY A 94 17.41 -4.48 2.69
CA GLY A 94 18.66 -3.83 3.10
C GLY A 94 18.82 -2.40 2.59
N TYR A 95 17.75 -1.79 2.06
CA TYR A 95 17.77 -0.38 1.64
C TYR A 95 17.99 0.58 2.82
N GLU A 96 18.82 1.60 2.59
CA GLU A 96 18.93 2.76 3.45
C GLU A 96 17.84 3.77 3.07
N ALA A 97 16.87 3.97 3.97
CA ALA A 97 15.82 4.96 3.79
C ALA A 97 16.01 6.12 4.77
N ALA A 98 15.88 7.34 4.26
CA ALA A 98 15.81 8.53 5.08
C ALA A 98 14.35 8.76 5.52
N SER A 99 14.14 8.98 6.82
CA SER A 99 12.84 9.45 7.33
C SER A 99 12.74 10.98 7.13
N GLY A 100 11.73 11.42 6.39
CA GLY A 100 11.57 12.82 5.99
C GLY A 100 10.88 13.72 7.02
N ALA A 101 10.21 13.16 8.04
CA ALA A 101 9.24 13.93 8.82
C ALA A 101 9.79 14.58 10.11
N TYR A 102 10.76 13.97 10.81
CA TYR A 102 11.10 14.50 12.15
C TYR A 102 12.52 14.20 12.68
N ARG A 103 13.23 13.24 12.12
CA ARG A 103 14.60 12.91 12.53
C ARG A 103 15.48 12.76 11.30
N GLN A 104 16.41 13.69 11.13
CA GLN A 104 17.60 13.51 10.29
C GLN A 104 18.41 12.35 10.87
N GLY A 105 18.06 11.14 10.48
CA GLY A 105 18.77 9.92 10.83
C GLY A 105 18.47 8.91 9.74
N ASP A 106 19.53 8.40 9.14
CA ASP A 106 19.42 7.33 8.16
C ASP A 106 18.89 6.08 8.89
N VAL A 107 17.69 5.65 8.52
CA VAL A 107 17.09 4.45 9.07
C VAL A 107 17.34 3.34 8.07
N VAL A 108 18.27 2.46 8.40
CA VAL A 108 18.46 1.24 7.62
C VAL A 108 17.22 0.38 7.80
N ILE A 109 16.44 0.19 6.73
CA ILE A 109 15.29 -0.70 6.73
C ILE A 109 15.81 -2.10 6.40
N SER A 110 16.40 -2.73 7.41
CA SER A 110 16.97 -4.08 7.28
C SER A 110 15.92 -5.17 7.29
N ASP A 111 14.77 -4.95 7.93
CA ASP A 111 13.79 -6.01 8.18
C ASP A 111 12.34 -5.56 7.93
N ALA A 112 11.97 -5.54 6.64
CA ALA A 112 10.60 -5.32 6.19
C ALA A 112 9.84 -6.66 6.02
N LEU A 113 8.63 -6.70 6.56
CA LEU A 113 7.69 -7.80 6.44
C LEU A 113 6.69 -7.53 5.32
N THR A 114 6.35 -8.53 4.52
CA THR A 114 5.12 -8.53 3.71
C THR A 114 4.11 -9.44 4.37
N PHE A 115 2.86 -9.02 4.27
CA PHE A 115 1.71 -9.79 4.69
C PHE A 115 1.13 -10.47 3.46
N MET A 116 1.55 -11.71 3.20
CA MET A 116 0.98 -12.53 2.14
C MET A 116 0.00 -13.50 2.78
N ALA A 117 -1.30 -13.35 2.50
CA ALA A 117 -2.36 -14.27 2.93
C ALA A 117 -2.39 -14.65 4.43
N GLY A 118 -1.96 -13.75 5.33
CA GLY A 118 -1.95 -13.96 6.77
C GLY A 118 -0.61 -14.45 7.35
N ASP A 119 0.31 -14.89 6.49
CA ASP A 119 1.67 -15.25 6.88
C ASP A 119 2.63 -14.06 6.77
N ARG A 120 3.57 -14.02 7.72
CA ARG A 120 4.65 -13.03 7.75
C ARG A 120 5.83 -13.59 6.99
N SER A 121 6.21 -12.93 5.90
CA SER A 121 7.41 -13.26 5.14
C SER A 121 8.30 -12.04 5.01
N HIS A 122 9.61 -12.25 4.94
CA HIS A 122 10.53 -11.16 4.65
C HIS A 122 10.39 -10.76 3.19
N VAL A 123 10.21 -9.47 2.95
CA VAL A 123 10.22 -8.91 1.59
C VAL A 123 11.63 -8.87 1.07
N GLU A 124 11.83 -9.38 -0.15
CA GLU A 124 13.02 -9.08 -0.93
C GLU A 124 12.82 -7.81 -1.76
N GLU A 125 11.66 -7.66 -2.41
CA GLU A 125 11.35 -6.52 -3.25
C GLU A 125 9.87 -6.10 -3.14
N ALA A 126 9.56 -4.80 -3.20
CA ALA A 126 8.19 -4.29 -3.23
C ALA A 126 8.02 -3.10 -4.19
N TYR A 127 6.82 -2.97 -4.76
CA TYR A 127 6.46 -2.01 -5.81
C TYR A 127 5.42 -0.99 -5.34
N PRO A 128 5.20 0.09 -6.12
CA PRO A 128 4.18 1.09 -5.79
C PRO A 128 2.79 0.45 -5.67
N GLY A 129 2.10 0.74 -4.56
CA GLY A 129 0.81 0.12 -4.22
C GLY A 129 0.92 -0.99 -3.17
N ASP A 130 2.09 -1.60 -3.01
CA ASP A 130 2.30 -2.64 -2.00
C ASP A 130 2.32 -2.04 -0.58
N ILE A 131 1.97 -2.90 0.38
CA ILE A 131 1.99 -2.59 1.81
C ILE A 131 3.09 -3.42 2.46
N ILE A 132 4.08 -2.73 3.02
CA ILE A 132 5.18 -3.36 3.75
C ILE A 132 5.10 -2.99 5.24
N GLY A 133 5.47 -3.93 6.09
CA GLY A 133 5.49 -3.80 7.54
C GLY A 133 6.91 -3.53 8.04
N LEU A 134 7.10 -2.43 8.76
CA LEU A 134 8.36 -2.08 9.39
C LEU A 134 8.29 -2.39 10.88
N HIS A 135 9.28 -3.09 11.41
CA HIS A 135 9.42 -3.28 12.85
C HIS A 135 9.72 -1.95 13.54
N ASN A 136 8.94 -1.63 14.57
CA ASN A 136 8.99 -0.32 15.23
C ASN A 136 9.27 -0.46 16.73
N HIS A 137 10.47 -0.03 17.15
CA HIS A 137 10.84 0.09 18.57
C HIS A 137 10.39 1.41 19.22
N GLY A 138 9.53 2.19 18.55
CA GLY A 138 8.93 3.44 19.04
C GLY A 138 9.44 4.70 18.34
N THR A 139 10.20 4.53 17.26
CA THR A 139 10.78 5.62 16.47
C THR A 139 9.87 6.09 15.33
N ILE A 140 8.95 5.24 14.87
CA ILE A 140 8.06 5.51 13.74
C ILE A 140 6.66 5.90 14.22
N GLN A 141 6.08 6.92 13.60
CA GLN A 141 4.73 7.44 13.86
C GLN A 141 3.82 7.32 12.63
N ILE A 142 2.51 7.48 12.84
CA ILE A 142 1.53 7.52 11.75
C ILE A 142 1.73 8.82 10.97
N GLY A 143 1.79 8.74 9.65
CA GLY A 143 2.06 9.87 8.77
C GLY A 143 3.53 10.06 8.43
N ASP A 144 4.44 9.31 9.05
CA ASP A 144 5.85 9.36 8.69
C ASP A 144 6.05 8.97 7.23
N THR A 145 6.84 9.79 6.53
CA THR A 145 7.20 9.59 5.13
C THR A 145 8.65 9.17 5.04
N PHE A 146 8.92 8.08 4.33
CA PHE A 146 10.24 7.57 4.05
C PHE A 146 10.59 7.86 2.59
N THR A 147 11.78 8.36 2.35
CA THR A 147 12.33 8.60 1.02
C THR A 147 13.72 7.99 0.92
N ARG A 148 14.19 7.73 -0.29
CA ARG A 148 15.57 7.26 -0.50
C ARG A 148 16.58 8.28 0.07
N ALA A 149 17.50 7.82 0.92
CA ALA A 149 18.63 8.61 1.40
C ALA A 149 19.55 8.98 0.22
N ARG A 150 20.21 10.14 0.29
CA ARG A 150 21.00 10.70 -0.81
C ARG A 150 22.28 9.93 -1.08
#